data_AF-A0A8J7CC99-F1
#
_entry.id   AF-A0A8J7CC99-F1
#
_cell.length_a   1.000
_cell.length_b   1.000
_cell.length_c   1.000
_cell.angle_alpha   90.00
_cell.angle_beta   90.00
_cell.angle_gamma   90.00
#
_symmetry.space_group_name_H-M   'P 1'
#
loop_
_entity.id
_entity.type
_entity.pdbx_description
1 polymer ?
#
loop_
_entity_poly.entity_id
_entity_poly.type
_entity_poly.pdbx_seq_one_letter_code
_entity_poly.pdbx_strand_id
1 'polypeptide(L)'
;MKILKWLAIIIAVLVVLFVLIGFTLPKDYTVERSVVIKAEPAAVHTLVGELKAWDQWTPWLEADPTIETTFGATTTGVGARQSWTGESGSGQLTFTQCSPDTGVLYDMSFNDGKYVSIGALDYKAADGGTEVTWRMAGEMGGNPISRYFGAMMDAMVGPMFEKGLNKLKTAAESLPPMEAETAVEEEPAA
;
A
#
# COMPACT_ATOMS: atom_id res chain seq x y z
N MET A 1 -11.35 31.97 -41.04
CA MET A 1 -11.14 32.76 -39.80
C MET A 1 -12.28 32.65 -38.76
N LYS A 2 -13.56 32.56 -39.13
CA LYS A 2 -14.67 32.45 -38.14
C LYS A 2 -14.70 31.11 -37.40
N ILE A 3 -14.49 30.00 -38.12
CA ILE A 3 -14.44 28.64 -37.54
C ILE A 3 -13.30 28.50 -36.52
N LEU A 4 -12.11 29.00 -36.84
CA LEU A 4 -10.97 28.96 -35.91
C LEU A 4 -11.25 29.76 -34.63
N LYS A 5 -11.93 30.92 -34.74
CA LYS A 5 -12.34 31.71 -33.58
C LYS A 5 -13.35 30.97 -32.70
N TRP A 6 -14.36 30.34 -33.30
CA TRP A 6 -15.35 29.53 -32.56
C TRP A 6 -14.71 28.29 -31.90
N LEU A 7 -13.81 27.61 -32.61
CA LEU A 7 -13.06 26.47 -32.06
C LEU A 7 -12.23 26.90 -30.85
N ALA A 8 -11.53 28.04 -30.94
CA ALA A 8 -10.76 28.57 -29.82
C ALA A 8 -11.64 28.91 -28.61
N ILE A 9 -12.84 29.49 -28.83
CA ILE A 9 -13.80 29.78 -27.75
C ILE A 9 -14.29 28.48 -27.10
N ILE A 10 -14.63 27.46 -27.89
CA ILE A 10 -15.08 26.16 -27.36
C ILE A 10 -13.99 25.54 -26.51
N ILE A 11 -12.74 25.51 -26.99
CA ILE A 11 -11.60 24.99 -26.22
C ILE A 11 -11.41 25.79 -24.93
N ALA A 12 -11.48 27.12 -24.97
CA ALA A 12 -11.36 27.95 -23.78
C ALA A 12 -12.46 27.64 -22.75
N VAL A 13 -13.71 27.48 -23.18
CA VAL A 13 -14.82 27.10 -22.31
C VAL A 13 -14.60 25.71 -21.69
N LEU A 14 -14.13 24.74 -22.47
CA LEU A 14 -13.82 23.40 -21.98
C LEU A 14 -12.69 23.41 -20.94
N VAL A 15 -11.64 24.20 -21.16
CA VAL A 15 -10.53 24.35 -20.21
C VAL A 15 -11.03 24.99 -18.91
N VAL A 16 -11.85 26.03 -18.99
CA VAL A 16 -12.45 26.65 -17.80
C VAL A 16 -13.31 25.64 -17.04
N LEU A 17 -14.18 24.90 -17.73
CA LEU A 17 -15.02 23.89 -17.11
C LEU A 17 -14.19 22.78 -16.44
N PHE A 18 -13.14 22.30 -17.11
CA PHE A 18 -12.22 21.29 -16.57
C PHE A 18 -11.56 21.77 -15.27
N VAL A 19 -11.07 23.01 -15.26
CA VAL A 19 -10.45 23.62 -14.06
C VAL A 19 -11.47 23.75 -12.92
N LEU A 20 -12.69 24.23 -13.22
CA LEU A 20 -13.76 24.39 -12.23
C LEU A 20 -14.15 23.04 -11.61
N ILE A 21 -14.33 21.99 -12.43
CA ILE A 21 -14.64 20.65 -11.93
C ILE A 21 -13.50 20.12 -11.07
N GLY A 22 -12.24 20.29 -11.49
CA GLY A 22 -11.10 19.84 -10.69
C GLY A 22 -11.05 20.48 -9.30
N PHE A 23 -11.51 21.72 -9.13
CA PHE A 23 -11.64 22.35 -7.81
C PHE A 23 -12.79 21.81 -6.96
N THR A 24 -13.78 21.13 -7.55
CA THR A 24 -14.86 20.44 -6.81
C THR A 24 -14.47 19.05 -6.32
N LEU A 25 -13.41 18.46 -6.90
CA LEU A 25 -12.92 17.15 -6.47
C LEU A 25 -12.24 17.22 -5.09
N PRO A 26 -12.24 16.10 -4.33
CA PRO A 26 -11.55 16.00 -3.06
C PRO A 26 -10.07 16.34 -3.17
N LYS A 27 -9.55 16.97 -2.10
CA LYS A 27 -8.12 17.25 -1.95
C LYS A 27 -7.33 16.06 -1.40
N ASP A 28 -8.02 15.06 -0.84
CA ASP A 28 -7.44 13.88 -0.22
C ASP A 28 -7.92 12.64 -0.99
N TYR A 29 -7.10 11.60 -1.02
CA TYR A 29 -7.50 10.29 -1.55
C TYR A 29 -7.24 9.20 -0.51
N THR A 30 -8.03 8.13 -0.59
CA THR A 30 -7.79 6.90 0.16
C THR A 30 -8.16 5.73 -0.73
N VAL A 31 -7.27 4.75 -0.78
CA VAL A 31 -7.47 3.46 -1.46
C VAL A 31 -7.32 2.38 -0.41
N GLU A 32 -8.30 1.50 -0.31
CA GLU A 32 -8.25 0.38 0.63
C GLU A 32 -8.84 -0.88 0.01
N ARG A 33 -8.27 -2.03 0.38
CA ARG A 33 -8.79 -3.36 0.06
C ARG A 33 -8.61 -4.25 1.28
N SER A 34 -9.51 -5.19 1.48
CA SER A 34 -9.42 -6.15 2.58
C SER A 34 -9.61 -7.58 2.11
N VAL A 35 -9.05 -8.52 2.87
CA VAL A 35 -9.27 -9.96 2.68
C VAL A 35 -9.25 -10.65 4.04
N VAL A 36 -10.07 -11.69 4.21
CA VAL A 36 -9.97 -12.59 5.36
C VAL A 36 -8.97 -13.70 5.02
N ILE A 37 -7.93 -13.81 5.83
CA ILE A 37 -6.88 -14.83 5.74
C ILE A 37 -7.13 -15.85 6.86
N LYS A 38 -7.18 -17.14 6.51
CA LYS A 38 -7.36 -18.25 7.46
C LYS A 38 -6.05 -18.59 8.18
N ALA A 39 -5.51 -17.59 8.86
CA ALA A 39 -4.30 -17.69 9.66
C ALA A 39 -4.39 -16.72 10.84
N GLU A 40 -3.68 -17.03 11.91
CA GLU A 40 -3.52 -16.15 13.07
C GLU A 40 -2.76 -14.85 12.67
N PRO A 41 -3.02 -13.71 13.35
CA PRO A 41 -2.36 -12.44 13.03
C PRO A 41 -0.82 -12.54 13.04
N ALA A 42 -0.27 -13.31 13.99
CA ALA A 42 1.17 -13.55 14.09
C ALA A 42 1.75 -14.24 12.84
N ALA A 43 1.03 -15.21 12.25
CA ALA A 43 1.47 -15.90 11.05
C ALA A 43 1.48 -14.96 9.84
N VAL A 44 0.43 -14.15 9.67
CA VAL A 44 0.41 -13.07 8.66
C VAL A 44 1.57 -12.09 8.88
N HIS A 45 1.84 -11.74 10.14
CA HIS A 45 2.88 -10.78 10.49
C HIS A 45 4.29 -11.24 10.12
N THR A 46 4.56 -12.55 10.07
CA THR A 46 5.86 -13.05 9.57
C THR A 46 6.18 -12.59 8.13
N LEU A 47 5.15 -12.32 7.32
CA LEU A 47 5.29 -11.90 5.93
C LEU A 47 5.19 -10.37 5.75
N VAL A 48 4.47 -9.69 6.65
CA VAL A 48 4.19 -8.25 6.56
C VAL A 48 5.17 -7.42 7.39
N GLY A 49 5.63 -7.94 8.53
CA GLY A 49 6.52 -7.24 9.45
C GLY A 49 7.98 -7.15 9.00
N GLU A 50 8.38 -7.89 7.96
CA GLU A 50 9.72 -7.91 7.37
C GLU A 50 9.67 -7.48 5.90
N LEU A 51 10.33 -6.38 5.57
CA LEU A 51 10.34 -5.80 4.22
C LEU A 51 10.93 -6.73 3.16
N LYS A 52 11.91 -7.57 3.50
CA LYS A 52 12.46 -8.59 2.58
C LYS A 52 11.44 -9.66 2.22
N ALA A 53 10.38 -9.85 3.01
CA ALA A 53 9.30 -10.78 2.69
C ALA A 53 8.25 -10.17 1.75
N TRP A 54 8.27 -8.85 1.53
CA TRP A 54 7.25 -8.16 0.71
C TRP A 54 7.31 -8.58 -0.76
N ASP A 55 8.48 -8.92 -1.29
CA ASP A 55 8.62 -9.39 -2.67
C ASP A 55 7.86 -10.72 -2.94
N GLN A 56 7.55 -11.49 -1.88
CA GLN A 56 6.85 -12.76 -2.00
C GLN A 56 5.36 -12.58 -2.33
N TRP A 57 4.75 -11.47 -1.89
CA TRP A 57 3.32 -11.28 -1.98
C TRP A 57 2.92 -9.99 -2.70
N THR A 58 3.77 -8.97 -2.74
CA THR A 58 3.46 -7.74 -3.47
C THR A 58 3.56 -7.94 -4.98
N PRO A 59 2.74 -7.24 -5.79
CA PRO A 59 2.77 -7.38 -7.24
C PRO A 59 3.73 -6.40 -7.93
N TRP A 60 4.60 -5.71 -7.20
CA TRP A 60 5.38 -4.58 -7.72
C TRP A 60 6.34 -4.99 -8.84
N LEU A 61 7.16 -6.02 -8.63
CA LEU A 61 8.09 -6.53 -9.64
C LEU A 61 7.39 -7.12 -10.87
N GLU A 62 6.14 -7.60 -10.72
CA GLU A 62 5.33 -8.06 -11.85
C GLU A 62 4.76 -6.90 -12.67
N ALA A 63 4.49 -5.77 -12.02
CA ALA A 63 4.02 -4.56 -12.67
C ALA A 63 5.17 -3.80 -13.36
N ASP A 64 6.35 -3.78 -12.73
CA ASP A 64 7.56 -3.17 -13.25
C ASP A 64 8.79 -4.05 -12.94
N PRO A 65 9.23 -4.88 -13.92
CA PRO A 65 10.40 -5.74 -13.76
C PRO A 65 11.73 -5.00 -13.63
N THR A 66 11.76 -3.68 -13.84
CA THR A 66 12.97 -2.86 -13.73
C THR A 66 13.20 -2.34 -12.31
N ILE A 67 12.28 -2.62 -11.38
CA ILE A 67 12.40 -2.21 -9.98
C ILE A 67 13.65 -2.83 -9.35
N GLU A 68 14.52 -1.96 -8.84
CA GLU A 68 15.64 -2.31 -7.99
C GLU A 68 15.38 -1.82 -6.56
N THR A 69 15.25 -2.76 -5.62
CA THR A 69 15.00 -2.47 -4.19
C THR A 69 16.31 -2.43 -3.41
N THR A 70 16.49 -1.38 -2.59
CA THR A 70 17.57 -1.25 -1.61
C THR A 70 16.98 -1.21 -0.21
N PHE A 71 17.51 -2.05 0.67
CA PHE A 71 17.07 -2.11 2.07
C PHE A 71 17.96 -1.26 2.98
N GLY A 72 17.34 -0.68 4.01
CA GLY A 72 18.05 -0.01 5.10
C GLY A 72 18.75 -0.99 6.05
N ALA A 73 19.43 -0.44 7.06
CA ALA A 73 20.08 -1.25 8.10
C ALA A 73 19.10 -2.10 8.91
N THR A 74 17.85 -1.65 9.01
CA THR A 74 16.74 -2.35 9.65
C THR A 74 15.68 -2.68 8.60
N THR A 75 15.23 -3.94 8.59
CA THR A 75 14.21 -4.44 7.63
C THR A 75 12.99 -5.04 8.30
N THR A 76 13.03 -5.23 9.62
CA THR A 76 11.89 -5.67 10.44
C THR A 76 11.61 -4.65 11.54
N GLY A 77 10.34 -4.47 11.91
CA GLY A 77 9.95 -3.64 13.05
C GLY A 77 9.93 -2.14 12.74
N VAL A 78 9.69 -1.32 13.78
CA VAL A 78 9.69 0.15 13.65
C VAL A 78 11.06 0.64 13.18
N GLY A 79 11.07 1.53 12.18
CA GLY A 79 12.28 2.03 11.53
C GLY A 79 12.77 1.15 10.38
N ALA A 80 12.12 0.01 10.11
CA ALA A 80 12.39 -0.76 8.90
C ALA A 80 12.18 0.11 7.66
N ARG A 81 13.14 0.10 6.73
CA ARG A 81 13.12 0.97 5.55
C ARG A 81 13.53 0.23 4.30
N GLN A 82 12.86 0.54 3.20
CA GLN A 82 13.29 0.22 1.85
C GLN A 82 13.13 1.42 0.93
N SER A 83 13.92 1.45 -0.13
CA SER A 83 13.78 2.37 -1.26
C SER A 83 13.86 1.60 -2.56
N TRP A 84 13.23 2.12 -3.60
CA TRP A 84 13.25 1.50 -4.92
C TRP A 84 13.42 2.54 -6.03
N THR A 85 13.99 2.09 -7.15
CA THR A 85 14.01 2.82 -8.42
C THR A 85 13.55 1.89 -9.53
N GLY A 86 12.70 2.37 -10.43
CA GLY A 86 12.27 1.65 -11.63
C GLY A 86 11.80 2.62 -12.72
N GLU A 87 11.42 2.09 -13.88
CA GLU A 87 10.88 2.84 -15.01
C GLU A 87 9.62 3.63 -14.61
N SER A 88 8.80 3.06 -13.74
CA SER A 88 7.55 3.66 -13.25
C SER A 88 7.77 4.71 -12.16
N GLY A 89 9.02 4.94 -11.74
CA GLY A 89 9.41 5.95 -10.76
C GLY A 89 10.23 5.38 -9.59
N SER A 90 10.61 6.28 -8.68
CA SER A 90 11.33 5.93 -7.46
C SER A 90 10.51 6.22 -6.22
N GLY A 91 10.85 5.55 -5.13
CA GLY A 91 10.23 5.82 -3.84
C GLY A 91 10.96 5.18 -2.67
N GLN A 92 10.42 5.44 -1.50
CA GLN A 92 10.87 4.86 -0.25
C GLN A 92 9.69 4.73 0.70
N LEU A 93 9.80 3.77 1.61
CA LEU A 93 8.87 3.61 2.71
C LEU A 93 9.62 3.32 4.01
N THR A 94 9.07 3.76 5.14
CA THR A 94 9.62 3.51 6.48
C THR A 94 8.50 3.14 7.45
N PHE A 95 8.65 2.04 8.17
CA PHE A 95 7.70 1.62 9.18
C PHE A 95 7.72 2.58 10.38
N THR A 96 6.56 3.14 10.71
CA THR A 96 6.34 4.00 11.87
C THR A 96 5.66 3.23 13.01
N GLN A 97 4.93 2.16 12.69
CA GLN A 97 4.42 1.18 13.65
C GLN A 97 4.55 -0.22 13.08
N CYS A 98 4.81 -1.22 13.93
CA CYS A 98 4.91 -2.62 13.54
C CYS A 98 4.56 -3.49 14.74
N SER A 99 3.44 -4.20 14.68
CA SER A 99 2.96 -5.08 15.74
C SER A 99 2.32 -6.34 15.15
N PRO A 100 2.57 -7.53 15.72
CA PRO A 100 1.92 -8.76 15.30
C PRO A 100 0.40 -8.75 15.54
N ASP A 101 -0.09 -7.92 16.46
CA ASP A 101 -1.51 -7.88 16.81
C ASP A 101 -2.32 -6.90 15.94
N THR A 102 -1.70 -5.76 15.58
CA THR A 102 -2.42 -4.65 14.91
C THR A 102 -1.96 -4.40 13.48
N GLY A 103 -0.81 -4.93 13.07
CA GLY A 103 -0.25 -4.77 11.74
C GLY A 103 0.86 -3.72 11.63
N VAL A 104 0.96 -3.07 10.47
CA VAL A 104 2.04 -2.11 10.17
C VAL A 104 1.49 -0.78 9.68
N LEU A 105 2.09 0.32 10.14
CA LEU A 105 1.88 1.67 9.62
C LEU A 105 3.21 2.17 9.07
N TYR A 106 3.18 2.81 7.91
CA TYR A 106 4.40 3.29 7.28
C TYR A 106 4.21 4.60 6.52
N ASP A 107 5.23 5.44 6.61
CA ASP A 107 5.36 6.62 5.77
C ASP A 107 5.92 6.17 4.42
N MET A 108 5.36 6.71 3.35
CA MET A 108 5.80 6.40 1.99
C MET A 108 5.93 7.69 1.19
N SER A 109 7.01 7.79 0.42
CA SER A 109 7.24 8.92 -0.45
C SER A 109 7.74 8.49 -1.82
N PHE A 110 7.28 9.17 -2.87
CA PHE A 110 7.66 8.92 -4.26
C PHE A 110 8.38 10.11 -4.85
N ASN A 111 9.25 9.85 -5.84
CA ASN A 111 9.98 10.84 -6.63
C ASN A 111 10.68 11.87 -5.73
N ASP A 112 11.61 11.38 -4.90
CA ASP A 112 12.43 12.19 -3.98
C ASP A 112 11.62 13.07 -3.02
N GLY A 113 10.50 12.54 -2.51
CA GLY A 113 9.67 13.24 -1.53
C GLY A 113 8.62 14.17 -2.14
N LYS A 114 8.50 14.22 -3.48
CA LYS A 114 7.49 15.05 -4.15
C LYS A 114 6.06 14.65 -3.81
N TYR A 115 5.81 13.35 -3.65
CA TYR A 115 4.51 12.84 -3.25
C TYR A 115 4.67 12.04 -1.97
N VAL A 116 3.86 12.35 -0.97
CA VAL A 116 3.88 11.67 0.34
C VAL A 116 2.52 11.02 0.56
N SER A 117 2.56 9.82 1.10
CA SER A 117 1.39 9.04 1.45
C SER A 117 1.65 8.25 2.73
N ILE A 118 0.57 7.90 3.42
CA ILE A 118 0.58 6.98 4.54
C ILE A 118 0.02 5.66 4.04
N GLY A 119 0.77 4.58 4.22
CA GLY A 119 0.30 3.22 3.99
C GLY A 119 0.12 2.46 5.30
N ALA A 120 -0.82 1.53 5.30
CA ALA A 120 -1.06 0.65 6.46
C ALA A 120 -1.49 -0.74 6.00
N LEU A 121 -1.05 -1.78 6.69
CA LEU A 121 -1.72 -3.08 6.70
C LEU A 121 -2.28 -3.30 8.11
N ASP A 122 -3.58 -3.13 8.27
CA ASP A 122 -4.28 -3.23 9.54
C ASP A 122 -4.84 -4.64 9.73
N TYR A 123 -4.74 -5.18 10.95
CA TYR A 123 -5.28 -6.49 11.31
C TYR A 123 -6.52 -6.36 12.20
N LYS A 124 -7.52 -7.20 11.93
CA LYS A 124 -8.69 -7.38 12.78
C LYS A 124 -9.03 -8.86 12.89
N ALA A 125 -9.49 -9.29 14.06
CA ALA A 125 -10.02 -10.64 14.22
C ALA A 125 -11.28 -10.80 13.34
N ALA A 126 -11.38 -11.95 12.66
CA ALA A 126 -12.52 -12.30 11.82
C ALA A 126 -12.88 -13.79 12.00
N ASP A 127 -14.10 -14.16 11.63
CA ASP A 127 -14.52 -15.56 11.70
C ASP A 127 -13.62 -16.43 10.80
N GLY A 128 -12.86 -17.32 11.44
CA GLY A 128 -11.96 -18.24 10.75
C GLY A 128 -10.58 -17.66 10.41
N GLY A 129 -10.18 -16.52 10.99
CA GLY A 129 -8.80 -16.02 10.92
C GLY A 129 -8.65 -14.51 11.14
N THR A 130 -7.85 -13.87 10.29
CA THR A 130 -7.51 -12.44 10.38
C THR A 130 -8.01 -11.70 9.14
N GLU A 131 -8.83 -10.66 9.34
CA GLU A 131 -9.07 -9.66 8.29
C GLU A 131 -7.86 -8.74 8.19
N VAL A 132 -7.26 -8.70 7.00
CA VAL A 132 -6.15 -7.80 6.68
C VAL A 132 -6.65 -6.73 5.74
N THR A 133 -6.49 -5.46 6.11
CA THR A 133 -6.84 -4.31 5.28
C THR A 133 -5.58 -3.59 4.85
N TRP A 134 -5.32 -3.50 3.54
CA TRP A 134 -4.24 -2.70 2.99
C TRP A 134 -4.78 -1.34 2.54
N ARG A 135 -4.26 -0.27 3.11
CA ARG A 135 -4.68 1.11 2.86
C ARG A 135 -3.50 1.97 2.39
N MET A 136 -3.80 2.92 1.51
CA MET A 136 -2.95 4.05 1.16
C MET A 136 -3.77 5.34 1.18
N ALA A 137 -3.27 6.38 1.82
CA ALA A 137 -3.89 7.71 1.81
C ALA A 137 -2.86 8.80 1.57
N GLY A 138 -3.27 9.88 0.92
CA GLY A 138 -2.41 11.03 0.67
C GLY A 138 -3.19 12.27 0.26
N GLU A 139 -2.48 13.38 0.11
CA GLU A 139 -3.07 14.67 -0.28
C GLU A 139 -2.68 15.03 -1.72
N MET A 140 -3.68 15.46 -2.50
CA MET A 140 -3.52 15.98 -3.86
C MET A 140 -3.40 17.51 -3.91
N GLY A 141 -3.44 18.19 -2.76
CA GLY A 141 -3.21 19.64 -2.66
C GLY A 141 -4.23 20.50 -3.42
N GLY A 142 -3.79 21.70 -3.81
CA GLY A 142 -4.66 22.74 -4.41
C GLY A 142 -4.77 22.70 -5.94
N ASN A 143 -3.99 21.87 -6.63
CA ASN A 143 -3.97 21.86 -8.09
C ASN A 143 -5.15 21.02 -8.64
N PRO A 144 -6.01 21.57 -9.53
CA PRO A 144 -7.12 20.83 -10.14
C PRO A 144 -6.69 19.53 -10.82
N ILE A 145 -5.52 19.52 -11.47
CA ILE A 145 -5.01 18.34 -12.19
C ILE A 145 -4.69 17.21 -11.21
N SER A 146 -4.00 17.49 -10.09
CA SER A 146 -3.68 16.46 -9.10
C SER A 146 -4.93 15.89 -8.44
N ARG A 147 -6.00 16.68 -8.29
CA ARG A 147 -7.28 16.16 -7.77
C ARG A 147 -7.96 15.18 -8.71
N TYR A 148 -7.85 15.38 -10.03
CA TYR A 148 -8.26 14.35 -11.00
C TYR A 148 -7.45 13.07 -10.84
N PHE A 149 -6.12 13.16 -10.69
CA PHE A 149 -5.29 12.00 -10.38
C PHE A 149 -5.77 11.30 -9.09
N GLY A 150 -6.11 12.06 -8.04
CA GLY A 150 -6.65 11.55 -6.77
C GLY A 150 -7.93 10.74 -6.96
N ALA A 151 -8.86 11.25 -7.76
CA ALA A 151 -10.09 10.56 -8.10
C ALA A 151 -9.86 9.25 -8.89
N MET A 152 -8.72 9.13 -9.58
CA MET A 152 -8.35 7.92 -10.33
C MET A 152 -7.50 6.94 -9.51
N MET A 153 -7.01 7.32 -8.32
CA MET A 153 -6.08 6.50 -7.53
C MET A 153 -6.63 5.12 -7.19
N ASP A 154 -7.92 5.02 -6.84
CA ASP A 154 -8.53 3.73 -6.52
C ASP A 154 -8.50 2.77 -7.71
N ALA A 155 -8.84 3.27 -8.90
CA ALA A 155 -8.82 2.47 -10.13
C ALA A 155 -7.39 2.06 -10.55
N MET A 156 -6.38 2.89 -10.23
CA MET A 156 -4.99 2.61 -10.57
C MET A 156 -4.33 1.65 -9.58
N VAL A 157 -4.57 1.80 -8.28
CA VAL A 157 -3.85 1.09 -7.20
C VAL A 157 -4.65 -0.04 -6.59
N GLY A 158 -5.98 0.08 -6.52
CA GLY A 158 -6.87 -0.91 -5.93
C GLY A 158 -6.68 -2.34 -6.47
N PRO A 159 -6.59 -2.55 -7.79
CA PRO A 159 -6.33 -3.88 -8.35
C PRO A 159 -4.99 -4.49 -7.91
N MET A 160 -3.96 -3.66 -7.70
CA MET A 160 -2.67 -4.13 -7.19
C MET A 160 -2.78 -4.56 -5.72
N PHE A 161 -3.54 -3.82 -4.91
CA PHE A 161 -3.81 -4.21 -3.53
C PHE A 161 -4.60 -5.51 -3.44
N GLU A 162 -5.65 -5.68 -4.26
CA GLU A 162 -6.40 -6.95 -4.33
C GLU A 162 -5.49 -8.12 -4.70
N LYS A 163 -4.65 -7.94 -5.73
CA LYS A 163 -3.71 -8.98 -6.16
C LYS A 163 -2.69 -9.31 -5.06
N GLY A 164 -2.12 -8.30 -4.42
CA GLY A 164 -1.16 -8.47 -3.34
C GLY A 164 -1.76 -9.17 -2.12
N LEU A 165 -2.95 -8.76 -1.69
CA LEU A 165 -3.67 -9.39 -0.58
C LEU A 165 -4.04 -10.85 -0.86
N ASN A 166 -4.41 -11.20 -2.10
CA ASN A 166 -4.67 -12.59 -2.47
C ASN A 166 -3.40 -13.46 -2.44
N LYS A 167 -2.25 -12.91 -2.83
CA LYS A 167 -0.96 -13.59 -2.70
C LYS A 167 -0.56 -13.75 -1.23
N LEU A 168 -0.72 -12.69 -0.44
CA LEU A 168 -0.46 -12.72 1.00
C LEU A 168 -1.31 -13.79 1.68
N LYS A 169 -2.60 -13.85 1.35
CA LYS A 169 -3.51 -14.90 1.80
C LYS A 169 -2.96 -16.29 1.48
N THR A 170 -2.58 -16.53 0.22
CA THR A 170 -2.07 -17.83 -0.22
C THR A 170 -0.79 -18.21 0.53
N ALA A 171 0.14 -17.27 0.69
CA ALA A 171 1.40 -17.49 1.40
C ALA A 171 1.15 -17.78 2.89
N ALA A 172 0.34 -16.97 3.56
CA ALA A 172 0.06 -17.10 4.99
C ALA A 172 -0.71 -18.39 5.32
N GLU A 173 -1.68 -18.80 4.50
CA GLU A 173 -2.43 -20.05 4.69
C GLU A 173 -1.61 -21.31 4.40
N SER A 174 -0.48 -21.16 3.72
CA SER A 174 0.46 -22.26 3.45
C SER A 174 1.52 -22.43 4.55
N LEU A 175 1.62 -21.48 5.48
CA LEU A 175 2.54 -21.61 6.61
C LEU A 175 2.07 -22.76 7.51
N PRO A 176 3.00 -23.57 8.04
CA PRO A 176 2.63 -24.54 9.06
C PRO A 176 1.99 -23.82 10.25
N PRO A 177 1.05 -24.45 10.98
CA PRO A 177 0.56 -23.89 12.23
C PRO A 177 1.75 -23.51 13.10
N MET A 178 1.77 -22.29 13.59
CA MET A 178 2.82 -21.83 14.49
C MET A 178 2.71 -22.71 15.73
N GLU A 179 3.59 -23.72 15.84
CA GLU A 179 3.55 -24.65 16.96
C GLU A 179 3.66 -23.81 18.22
N ALA A 180 2.61 -23.82 19.04
CA ALA A 180 2.65 -23.24 20.36
C ALA A 180 3.84 -23.89 21.03
N GLU A 181 4.88 -23.11 21.30
CA GLU A 181 6.07 -23.52 22.03
C GLU A 181 5.59 -24.28 23.26
N THR A 182 5.61 -25.60 23.17
CA THR A 182 5.23 -26.49 24.24
C THR A 182 6.26 -26.20 25.30
N ALA A 183 5.84 -25.46 26.33
CA ALA A 183 6.55 -25.38 27.58
C ALA A 183 6.91 -26.82 27.95
N VAL A 184 8.19 -27.16 27.76
CA VAL A 184 8.80 -28.31 28.39
C VAL A 184 8.77 -27.95 29.86
N GLU A 185 7.64 -28.26 30.50
CA GLU A 185 7.55 -28.38 31.94
C GLU A 185 8.47 -29.55 32.27
N GLU A 186 9.73 -29.22 32.57
CA GLU A 186 10.65 -30.16 33.21
C GLU A 186 9.95 -30.66 34.47
N GLU A 187 9.42 -31.88 34.39
CA GLU A 187 9.03 -32.69 35.53
C GLU A 187 10.26 -32.83 36.44
N PRO A 188 10.28 -32.25 37.66
CA PRO A 188 11.33 -32.60 38.59
C PRO A 188 11.01 -34.00 39.09
N ALA A 189 11.83 -34.96 38.67
CA ALA A 189 11.87 -36.30 39.23
C ALA A 189 12.01 -36.22 40.76
N ALA A 190 11.01 -36.72 41.48
CA ALA A 190 11.11 -37.16 42.87
C ALA A 190 9.98 -38.14 43.22
#